data_AF-A0A661R1V6-F1
#
_entry.id   AF-A0A661R1V6-F1
#
_cell.length_a   1.000
_cell.length_b   1.000
_cell.length_c   1.000
_cell.angle_alpha   90.00
_cell.angle_beta   90.00
_cell.angle_gamma   90.00
#
_symmetry.space_group_name_H-M   'P 1'
#
loop_
_entity.id
_entity.type
_entity.pdbx_description
1 polymer ?
#
loop_
_entity_poly.entity_id
_entity_poly.type
_entity_poly.pdbx_seq_one_letter_code
_entity_poly.pdbx_strand_id
1 'polypeptide(L)'
;MNNKAILIILLFLGILLIYKEHKTQKGLPLPEDRCMFCHKDVSDPDASHPVSAFGCQSCHLGNPFSLDKERGHLTMVKNPGDLSVVDKTCGKPDCHPEVVIRVKNSVMATNRGIIKVLRYHWEGVEKNDIDLKTLMVSGEKKTLSVDLYTKMCAGCHLWKKRSSMGGEVARRGGGCSGCHVPDQVRAQAHGV
;
A
#
# COMPACT_ATOMS: atom_id res chain seq x y z
N MET A 1 43.29 -21.61 9.05
CA MET A 1 42.26 -22.39 8.33
C MET A 1 42.72 -22.55 6.89
N ASN A 2 42.96 -23.77 6.42
CA ASN A 2 43.62 -24.01 5.12
C ASN A 2 42.75 -23.51 3.96
N ASN A 3 43.34 -22.85 2.94
CA ASN A 3 42.61 -22.34 1.77
C ASN A 3 41.81 -23.45 1.06
N LYS A 4 42.29 -24.69 1.10
CA LYS A 4 41.58 -25.88 0.59
C LYS A 4 40.30 -26.19 1.39
N ALA A 5 40.31 -26.01 2.70
CA ALA A 5 39.13 -26.24 3.55
C ALA A 5 38.04 -25.18 3.31
N ILE A 6 38.45 -23.92 3.11
CA ILE A 6 37.52 -22.83 2.75
C ILE A 6 36.87 -23.12 1.40
N LEU A 7 37.63 -23.57 0.40
CA LEU A 7 37.10 -23.93 -0.91
C LEU A 7 36.08 -25.07 -0.84
N ILE A 8 36.33 -26.10 -0.03
CA ILE A 8 35.43 -27.24 0.16
C ILE A 8 34.13 -26.80 0.83
N ILE A 9 34.20 -25.94 1.85
CA ILE A 9 33.02 -25.41 2.54
C ILE A 9 32.16 -24.56 1.58
N LEU A 10 32.80 -23.71 0.76
CA LEU A 10 32.11 -22.89 -0.23
C LEU A 10 31.46 -23.75 -1.33
N LEU A 11 32.14 -24.80 -1.82
CA LEU A 11 31.57 -25.75 -2.77
C LEU A 11 30.37 -26.50 -2.18
N PHE A 12 30.48 -26.94 -0.93
CA PHE A 12 29.39 -27.63 -0.24
C PHE A 12 28.17 -26.71 -0.01
N LEU A 13 28.39 -25.46 0.40
CA LEU A 13 27.33 -24.44 0.51
C LEU A 13 26.71 -24.12 -0.85
N GLY A 14 27.51 -24.00 -1.91
CA GLY A 14 27.04 -23.80 -3.27
C GLY A 14 26.16 -24.96 -3.76
N ILE A 15 26.59 -26.20 -3.52
CA ILE A 15 25.81 -27.41 -3.87
C ILE A 15 24.49 -27.46 -3.07
N LEU A 16 24.51 -27.13 -1.78
CA LEU A 16 23.31 -27.06 -0.96
C LEU A 16 22.32 -25.99 -1.44
N LEU A 17 22.83 -24.83 -1.86
CA LEU A 17 22.03 -23.75 -2.43
C LEU A 17 21.42 -24.19 -3.78
N ILE A 18 22.22 -24.75 -4.69
CA ILE A 18 21.74 -25.27 -5.98
C ILE A 18 20.72 -26.38 -5.78
N TYR A 19 20.93 -27.29 -4.82
CA TYR A 19 19.99 -28.36 -4.50
C TYR A 19 18.66 -27.82 -3.96
N LYS A 20 18.73 -26.83 -3.04
CA LYS A 20 17.54 -26.14 -2.53
C LYS A 20 16.79 -25.42 -3.66
N GLU A 21 17.51 -24.72 -4.53
CA GLU A 21 16.95 -23.98 -5.65
C GLU A 21 16.33 -24.91 -6.70
N HIS A 22 16.99 -26.00 -7.06
CA HIS A 22 16.47 -27.02 -7.98
C HIS A 22 15.24 -27.74 -7.41
N LYS A 23 15.16 -27.95 -6.08
CA LYS A 23 13.93 -28.44 -5.43
C LYS A 23 12.80 -27.40 -5.45
N THR A 24 13.15 -26.11 -5.50
CA THR A 24 12.20 -24.99 -5.55
C THR A 24 11.73 -24.68 -6.98
N GLN A 25 12.54 -24.99 -8.01
CA GLN A 25 12.28 -24.68 -9.41
C GLN A 25 11.62 -25.79 -10.25
N LYS A 26 11.20 -26.91 -9.66
CA LYS A 26 10.28 -27.82 -10.38
C LYS A 26 8.97 -27.08 -10.62
N GLY A 27 8.76 -26.69 -11.89
CA GLY A 27 7.68 -25.82 -12.37
C GLY A 27 6.30 -26.21 -11.84
N LEU A 28 5.89 -25.53 -10.77
CA LEU A 28 4.48 -25.43 -10.41
C LEU A 28 3.83 -24.39 -11.34
N PRO A 29 2.57 -24.59 -11.74
CA PRO A 29 1.76 -23.49 -12.30
C PRO A 29 1.84 -22.28 -11.36
N LEU A 30 1.71 -21.05 -11.91
CA LEU A 30 1.68 -19.79 -11.15
C LEU A 30 1.04 -20.06 -9.78
N PRO A 31 1.81 -20.00 -8.67
CA PRO A 31 1.36 -20.73 -7.52
C PRO A 31 0.08 -20.06 -7.01
N GLU A 32 -0.98 -20.85 -6.98
CA GLU A 32 -2.30 -20.42 -6.55
C GLU A 32 -2.16 -19.71 -5.20
N ASP A 33 -2.66 -18.48 -5.13
CA ASP A 33 -2.46 -17.61 -3.99
C ASP A 33 -3.06 -18.27 -2.73
N ARG A 34 -2.22 -18.63 -1.77
CA ARG A 34 -2.65 -19.40 -0.59
C ARG A 34 -3.47 -18.55 0.38
N CYS A 35 -3.61 -17.25 0.13
CA CYS A 35 -4.50 -16.36 0.87
C CYS A 35 -5.91 -16.93 1.03
N MET A 36 -6.46 -17.54 -0.03
CA MET A 36 -7.83 -18.07 -0.04
C MET A 36 -8.01 -19.30 0.85
N PHE A 37 -6.94 -19.93 1.33
CA PHE A 37 -7.04 -21.04 2.28
C PHE A 37 -7.68 -20.61 3.61
N CYS A 38 -7.39 -19.37 4.03
CA CYS A 38 -7.97 -18.76 5.23
C CYS A 38 -9.05 -17.71 4.91
N HIS A 39 -8.92 -16.98 3.80
CA HIS A 39 -9.82 -15.89 3.42
C HIS A 39 -10.86 -16.34 2.39
N LYS A 40 -11.75 -17.25 2.78
CA LYS A 40 -12.71 -17.88 1.85
C LYS A 40 -13.89 -16.98 1.47
N ASP A 41 -14.24 -16.04 2.34
CA ASP A 41 -15.45 -15.22 2.21
C ASP A 41 -15.16 -13.83 1.60
N VAL A 42 -14.08 -13.69 0.84
CA VAL A 42 -13.75 -12.44 0.15
C VAL A 42 -14.47 -12.34 -1.18
N SER A 43 -14.94 -11.13 -1.48
CA SER A 43 -15.48 -10.79 -2.80
C SER A 43 -14.43 -10.09 -3.64
N ASP A 44 -14.65 -10.10 -4.95
CA ASP A 44 -13.92 -9.21 -5.84
C ASP A 44 -14.12 -7.73 -5.40
N PRO A 45 -13.07 -6.89 -5.46
CA PRO A 45 -13.18 -5.47 -5.13
C PRO A 45 -14.10 -4.72 -6.08
N ASP A 46 -14.02 -5.02 -7.38
CA ASP A 46 -14.90 -4.53 -8.43
C ASP A 46 -14.80 -5.45 -9.66
N ALA A 47 -15.70 -5.26 -10.64
CA ALA A 47 -15.79 -6.10 -11.83
C ALA A 47 -14.54 -6.08 -12.73
N SER A 48 -13.71 -5.04 -12.63
CA SER A 48 -12.48 -4.89 -13.44
C SER A 48 -11.26 -5.53 -12.78
N HIS A 49 -11.36 -5.88 -11.49
CA HIS A 49 -10.25 -6.43 -10.70
C HIS A 49 -10.61 -7.76 -10.01
N PRO A 50 -11.06 -8.80 -10.74
CA PRO A 50 -11.40 -10.08 -10.13
C PRO A 50 -10.17 -10.79 -9.52
N VAL A 51 -10.31 -11.30 -8.30
CA VAL A 51 -9.24 -12.00 -7.56
C VAL A 51 -8.78 -13.24 -8.31
N SER A 52 -9.69 -13.91 -9.03
CA SER A 52 -9.37 -15.09 -9.85
C SER A 52 -8.39 -14.79 -11.01
N ALA A 53 -8.31 -13.54 -11.47
CA ALA A 53 -7.39 -13.15 -12.54
C ALA A 53 -6.06 -12.61 -12.01
N PHE A 54 -6.08 -11.85 -10.91
CA PHE A 54 -4.91 -11.11 -10.44
C PHE A 54 -4.22 -11.74 -9.22
N GLY A 55 -4.92 -12.57 -8.45
CA GLY A 55 -4.49 -12.98 -7.11
C GLY A 55 -4.55 -11.85 -6.08
N CYS A 56 -4.40 -12.19 -4.81
CA CYS A 56 -4.45 -11.24 -3.70
C CYS A 56 -3.14 -10.44 -3.60
N GLN A 57 -2.00 -11.12 -3.73
CA GLN A 57 -0.67 -10.52 -3.55
C GLN A 57 -0.35 -9.41 -4.56
N SER A 58 -0.91 -9.46 -5.76
CA SER A 58 -0.70 -8.42 -6.78
C SER A 58 -1.09 -7.03 -6.27
N CYS A 59 -2.13 -6.95 -5.43
CA CYS A 59 -2.60 -5.71 -4.82
C CYS A 59 -2.15 -5.61 -3.36
N HIS A 60 -2.43 -6.64 -2.56
CA HIS A 60 -2.22 -6.62 -1.12
C HIS A 60 -0.77 -6.91 -0.69
N LEU A 61 0.14 -7.22 -1.62
CA LEU A 61 1.52 -7.63 -1.32
C LEU A 61 1.52 -8.88 -0.41
N GLY A 62 2.53 -9.06 0.43
CA GLY A 62 2.63 -10.26 1.26
C GLY A 62 3.33 -11.43 0.56
N ASN A 63 3.37 -12.56 1.26
CA ASN A 63 3.89 -13.83 0.75
C ASN A 63 2.73 -14.79 0.43
N PRO A 64 2.39 -14.97 -0.85
CA PRO A 64 1.24 -15.76 -1.27
C PRO A 64 1.48 -17.27 -1.13
N PHE A 65 2.70 -17.70 -0.78
CA PHE A 65 3.09 -19.11 -0.76
C PHE A 65 3.16 -19.70 0.65
N SER A 66 2.94 -18.89 1.68
CA SER A 66 2.96 -19.32 3.08
C SER A 66 1.54 -19.48 3.64
N LEU A 67 1.30 -20.60 4.32
CA LEU A 67 0.10 -20.80 5.15
C LEU A 67 0.31 -20.33 6.60
N ASP A 68 1.55 -20.03 6.98
CA ASP A 68 1.84 -19.40 8.27
C ASP A 68 1.42 -17.93 8.24
N LYS A 69 0.65 -17.50 9.25
CA LYS A 69 0.02 -16.17 9.32
C LYS A 69 1.04 -15.04 9.26
N GLU A 70 2.13 -15.16 10.02
CA GLU A 70 3.14 -14.10 10.13
C GLU A 70 3.92 -13.98 8.83
N ARG A 71 4.35 -15.11 8.26
CA ARG A 71 5.06 -15.15 6.99
C ARG A 71 4.19 -14.74 5.82
N GLY A 72 2.91 -15.14 5.79
CA GLY A 72 1.96 -14.80 4.74
C GLY A 72 1.68 -13.30 4.68
N HIS A 73 1.50 -12.68 5.85
CA HIS A 73 1.24 -11.24 5.95
C HIS A 73 2.51 -10.38 5.95
N LEU A 74 3.70 -10.97 5.86
CA LEU A 74 4.95 -10.21 5.85
C LEU A 74 4.97 -9.24 4.66
N THR A 75 5.02 -7.93 4.92
CA THR A 75 4.91 -6.82 3.94
C THR A 75 3.53 -6.60 3.32
N MET A 76 2.50 -7.31 3.77
CA MET A 76 1.13 -7.12 3.27
C MET A 76 0.62 -5.71 3.62
N VAL A 77 -0.09 -5.09 2.68
CA VAL A 77 -0.83 -3.85 2.88
C VAL A 77 -2.33 -4.12 2.94
N LYS A 78 -2.98 -3.63 3.99
CA LYS A 78 -4.43 -3.82 4.18
C LYS A 78 -5.25 -3.07 3.13
N ASN A 79 -4.82 -1.85 2.76
CA ASN A 79 -5.45 -1.06 1.72
C ASN A 79 -4.46 -0.79 0.58
N PRO A 80 -4.59 -1.46 -0.57
CA PRO A 80 -3.69 -1.26 -1.70
C PRO A 80 -3.91 0.08 -2.42
N GLY A 81 -5.08 0.72 -2.26
CA GLY A 81 -5.40 1.99 -2.90
C GLY A 81 -4.81 3.22 -2.20
N ASP A 82 -4.20 3.07 -1.03
CA ASP A 82 -3.64 4.18 -0.27
C ASP A 82 -2.49 4.84 -1.03
N LEU A 83 -2.54 6.16 -1.21
CA LEU A 83 -1.54 6.90 -1.99
C LEU A 83 -0.11 6.77 -1.44
N SER A 84 0.07 6.38 -0.17
CA SER A 84 1.38 6.12 0.42
C SER A 84 2.05 4.83 -0.07
N VAL A 85 1.27 3.89 -0.63
CA VAL A 85 1.77 2.61 -1.15
C VAL A 85 1.38 2.34 -2.61
N VAL A 86 0.54 3.20 -3.20
CA VAL A 86 -0.08 2.98 -4.51
C VAL A 86 0.94 2.75 -5.64
N ASP A 87 2.15 3.32 -5.54
CA ASP A 87 3.23 3.08 -6.52
C ASP A 87 3.64 1.60 -6.59
N LYS A 88 3.46 0.84 -5.49
CA LYS A 88 3.76 -0.59 -5.38
C LYS A 88 2.56 -1.48 -5.67
N THR A 89 1.38 -0.93 -5.92
CA THR A 89 0.13 -1.69 -6.10
C THR A 89 -0.50 -1.30 -7.44
N CYS A 90 -1.39 -0.31 -7.50
CA CYS A 90 -2.03 0.14 -8.72
C CYS A 90 -1.05 0.80 -9.70
N GLY A 91 0.09 1.31 -9.22
CA GLY A 91 1.11 2.00 -10.02
C GLY A 91 2.18 1.10 -10.62
N LYS A 92 2.05 -0.23 -10.51
CA LYS A 92 2.95 -1.18 -11.18
C LYS A 92 2.90 -1.00 -12.71
N PRO A 93 3.97 -1.33 -13.46
CA PRO A 93 4.03 -1.15 -14.91
C PRO A 93 2.84 -1.71 -15.68
N ASP A 94 2.34 -2.88 -15.30
CA ASP A 94 1.23 -3.57 -15.97
C ASP A 94 -0.17 -3.18 -15.43
N CYS A 95 -0.25 -2.10 -14.65
CA CYS A 95 -1.49 -1.61 -14.04
C CYS A 95 -1.80 -0.18 -14.51
N HIS A 96 -1.69 0.80 -13.62
CA HIS A 96 -2.05 2.19 -13.85
C HIS A 96 -0.94 3.19 -13.43
N PRO A 97 0.30 3.01 -13.92
CA PRO A 97 1.44 3.84 -13.49
C PRO A 97 1.24 5.33 -13.79
N GLU A 98 0.74 5.66 -14.98
CA GLU A 98 0.50 7.05 -15.38
C GLU A 98 -0.64 7.71 -14.62
N VAL A 99 -1.70 6.95 -14.31
CA VAL A 99 -2.84 7.45 -13.53
C VAL A 99 -2.39 7.78 -12.11
N VAL A 100 -1.57 6.90 -11.51
CA VAL A 100 -1.00 7.14 -10.18
C VAL A 100 -0.18 8.43 -10.14
N ILE A 101 0.69 8.65 -11.14
CA ILE A 101 1.48 9.87 -11.26
C ILE A 101 0.57 11.10 -11.38
N ARG A 102 -0.47 11.03 -12.21
CA ARG A 102 -1.42 12.14 -12.42
C ARG A 102 -2.20 12.46 -11.15
N VAL A 103 -2.72 11.44 -10.47
CA VAL A 103 -3.49 11.61 -9.23
C VAL A 103 -2.62 12.23 -8.14
N LYS A 104 -1.39 11.73 -7.93
CA LYS A 104 -0.48 12.25 -6.90
C LYS A 104 -0.05 13.70 -7.13
N ASN A 105 -0.05 14.17 -8.38
CA ASN A 105 0.26 15.56 -8.75
C ASN A 105 -0.97 16.46 -8.92
N SER A 106 -2.18 15.93 -8.70
CA SER A 106 -3.41 16.71 -8.85
C SER A 106 -3.56 17.77 -7.76
N VAL A 107 -4.40 18.78 -8.02
CA VAL A 107 -4.76 19.80 -7.02
C VAL A 107 -5.35 19.16 -5.77
N MET A 108 -6.18 18.12 -5.92
CA MET A 108 -6.84 17.43 -4.81
C MET A 108 -5.91 16.57 -3.96
N ALA A 109 -4.84 16.04 -4.54
CA ALA A 109 -3.84 15.27 -3.78
C ALA A 109 -2.82 16.19 -3.11
N THR A 110 -2.48 17.31 -3.74
CA THR A 110 -1.39 18.16 -3.27
C THR A 110 -1.87 19.27 -2.34
N ASN A 111 -3.08 19.80 -2.56
CA ASN A 111 -3.68 20.92 -1.84
C ASN A 111 -2.74 22.14 -1.66
N ARG A 112 -1.75 22.30 -2.54
CA ARG A 112 -0.72 23.36 -2.47
C ARG A 112 -1.35 24.75 -2.34
N GLY A 113 -2.36 25.04 -3.16
CA GLY A 113 -3.06 26.32 -3.12
C GLY A 113 -3.74 26.61 -1.78
N ILE A 114 -4.47 25.63 -1.23
CA ILE A 114 -5.16 25.77 0.06
C ILE A 114 -4.15 26.01 1.19
N ILE A 115 -3.09 25.20 1.23
CA ILE A 115 -2.04 25.31 2.25
C ILE A 115 -1.33 26.67 2.13
N LYS A 116 -1.03 27.13 0.91
CA LYS A 116 -0.40 28.43 0.67
C LYS A 116 -1.25 29.58 1.21
N VAL A 117 -2.56 29.59 0.92
CA VAL A 117 -3.48 30.63 1.40
C VAL A 117 -3.60 30.60 2.94
N LEU A 118 -3.72 29.42 3.53
CA LEU A 118 -3.81 29.28 4.99
C LEU A 118 -2.56 29.84 5.69
N ARG A 119 -1.37 29.44 5.24
CA ARG A 119 -0.11 29.89 5.85
C ARG A 119 0.16 31.37 5.58
N TYR A 120 -0.22 31.89 4.42
CA TYR A 120 -0.09 33.32 4.16
C TYR A 120 -0.92 34.15 5.15
N HIS A 121 -2.21 33.86 5.30
CA HIS A 121 -3.09 34.66 6.14
C HIS A 121 -2.89 34.46 7.64
N TRP A 122 -2.54 33.25 8.08
CA TRP A 122 -2.44 32.93 9.50
C TRP A 122 -1.02 33.03 10.06
N GLU A 123 0.00 32.88 9.21
CA GLU A 123 1.40 32.83 9.63
C GLU A 123 2.28 33.89 8.95
N GLY A 124 1.73 34.67 8.00
CA GLY A 124 2.50 35.68 7.26
C GLY A 124 3.55 35.10 6.31
N VAL A 125 3.46 33.81 5.95
CA VAL A 125 4.44 33.15 5.09
C VAL A 125 4.15 33.44 3.62
N GLU A 126 4.99 34.26 2.98
CA GLU A 126 4.82 34.66 1.57
C GLU A 126 5.20 33.56 0.56
N LYS A 127 6.24 32.78 0.87
CA LYS A 127 6.73 31.69 0.00
C LYS A 127 6.56 30.35 0.69
N ASN A 128 5.69 29.53 0.12
CA ASN A 128 5.44 28.17 0.59
C ASN A 128 5.07 27.27 -0.60
N ASP A 129 5.78 26.16 -0.77
CA ASP A 129 5.49 25.12 -1.77
C ASP A 129 5.26 23.74 -1.12
N ILE A 130 4.95 23.73 0.18
CA ILE A 130 4.63 22.50 0.89
C ILE A 130 3.28 21.96 0.39
N ASP A 131 3.26 20.67 0.08
CA ASP A 131 2.05 19.94 -0.27
C ASP A 131 1.54 19.08 0.89
N LEU A 132 0.31 18.59 0.74
CA LEU A 132 -0.34 17.79 1.76
C LEU A 132 0.39 16.47 2.01
N LYS A 133 1.01 15.88 0.99
CA LYS A 133 1.80 14.65 1.14
C LYS A 133 2.92 14.87 2.16
N THR A 134 3.65 15.97 2.03
CA THR A 134 4.72 16.34 2.97
C THR A 134 4.16 16.45 4.38
N LEU A 135 3.06 17.19 4.58
CA LEU A 135 2.47 17.40 5.90
C LEU A 135 1.88 16.13 6.55
N MET A 136 1.37 15.19 5.75
CA MET A 136 0.71 13.98 6.25
C MET A 136 1.65 12.80 6.43
N VAL A 137 2.75 12.75 5.66
CA VAL A 137 3.67 11.60 5.62
C VAL A 137 5.00 11.89 6.31
N SER A 138 5.53 13.11 6.23
CA SER A 138 6.88 13.42 6.75
C SER A 138 6.96 13.59 8.27
N GLY A 139 5.82 13.72 8.96
CA GLY A 139 5.80 13.98 10.40
C GLY A 139 6.26 15.38 10.80
N GLU A 140 6.37 16.30 9.83
CA GLU A 140 6.75 17.69 10.08
C GLU A 140 5.81 18.36 11.09
N LYS A 141 6.38 19.17 11.99
CA LYS A 141 5.61 19.87 13.03
C LYS A 141 4.66 20.86 12.37
N LYS A 142 3.36 20.58 12.47
CA LYS A 142 2.31 21.42 11.89
C LYS A 142 2.15 22.69 12.73
N THR A 143 2.06 23.82 12.06
CA THR A 143 1.57 25.07 12.62
C THR A 143 0.07 24.94 12.95
N LEU A 144 -0.48 25.86 13.75
CA LEU A 144 -1.89 25.78 14.16
C LEU A 144 -2.85 25.75 12.96
N SER A 145 -2.60 26.59 11.95
CA SER A 145 -3.44 26.69 10.75
C SER A 145 -3.44 25.38 9.94
N VAL A 146 -2.25 24.78 9.79
CA VAL A 146 -2.05 23.55 9.05
C VAL A 146 -2.56 22.34 9.83
N ASP A 147 -2.36 22.31 11.15
CA ASP A 147 -2.88 21.25 12.01
C ASP A 147 -4.41 21.20 11.96
N LEU A 148 -5.08 22.35 12.12
CA LEU A 148 -6.54 22.48 11.98
C LEU A 148 -7.02 21.98 10.62
N TYR A 149 -6.36 22.42 9.54
CA TYR A 149 -6.69 21.99 8.18
C TYR A 149 -6.55 20.47 8.01
N THR A 150 -5.47 19.88 8.51
CA THR A 150 -5.26 18.42 8.40
C THR A 150 -6.24 17.61 9.24
N LYS A 151 -6.75 18.14 10.35
CA LYS A 151 -7.74 17.48 11.21
C LYS A 151 -9.18 17.62 10.72
N MET A 152 -9.52 18.70 10.00
CA MET A 152 -10.87 18.93 9.48
C MET A 152 -11.00 18.53 8.01
N CYS A 153 -10.44 19.33 7.11
CA CYS A 153 -10.68 19.22 5.67
C CYS A 153 -9.84 18.10 5.05
N ALA A 154 -8.54 18.07 5.37
CA ALA A 154 -7.63 17.01 4.93
C ALA A 154 -7.86 15.67 5.65
N GLY A 155 -8.66 15.68 6.72
CA GLY A 155 -9.15 14.51 7.44
C GLY A 155 -10.14 13.64 6.66
N CYS A 156 -10.47 13.98 5.41
CA CYS A 156 -11.31 13.15 4.53
C CYS A 156 -10.69 12.91 3.14
N HIS A 157 -9.50 13.45 2.85
CA HIS A 157 -8.90 13.45 1.51
C HIS A 157 -8.02 12.21 1.22
N LEU A 158 -7.43 12.16 0.01
CA LEU A 158 -6.74 10.99 -0.57
C LEU A 158 -5.56 10.45 0.25
N TRP A 159 -4.83 11.31 0.97
CA TRP A 159 -3.66 10.92 1.77
C TRP A 159 -3.98 10.40 3.16
N LYS A 160 -5.25 10.46 3.57
CA LYS A 160 -5.66 9.89 4.85
C LYS A 160 -5.81 8.39 4.73
N LYS A 161 -5.18 7.67 5.66
CA LYS A 161 -5.39 6.23 5.81
C LYS A 161 -6.83 5.96 6.24
N ARG A 162 -7.48 5.02 5.56
CA ARG A 162 -8.78 4.50 5.99
C ARG A 162 -8.58 3.75 7.32
N SER A 163 -9.42 4.04 8.30
CA SER A 163 -9.34 3.41 9.62
C SER A 163 -10.36 2.28 9.73
N SER A 164 -10.05 1.27 10.55
CA SER A 164 -11.00 0.23 10.94
C SER A 164 -11.96 0.67 12.05
N MET A 165 -11.72 1.84 12.65
CA MET A 165 -12.65 2.41 13.64
C MET A 165 -14.01 2.69 12.97
N GLY A 166 -15.10 2.56 13.71
CA GLY A 166 -16.43 2.84 13.18
C GLY A 166 -16.64 4.34 12.86
N GLY A 167 -17.70 4.63 12.10
CA GLY A 167 -18.15 6.00 11.83
C GLY A 167 -17.68 6.60 10.52
N GLU A 168 -18.34 7.69 10.13
CA GLU A 168 -18.18 8.35 8.83
C GLU A 168 -16.73 8.76 8.55
N VAL A 169 -16.11 9.45 9.52
CA VAL A 169 -14.72 9.91 9.37
C VAL A 169 -13.80 8.73 9.11
N ALA A 170 -13.91 7.62 9.82
CA ALA A 170 -13.00 6.49 9.62
C ALA A 170 -13.14 5.81 8.23
N ARG A 171 -14.34 5.87 7.63
CA ARG A 171 -14.61 5.37 6.28
C ARG A 171 -14.08 6.28 5.17
N ARG A 172 -13.92 7.58 5.45
CA ARG A 172 -13.35 8.54 4.49
C ARG A 172 -11.83 8.43 4.37
N GLY A 173 -11.35 8.46 3.14
CA GLY A 173 -9.93 8.33 2.79
C GLY A 173 -9.60 6.97 2.16
N GLY A 174 -8.32 6.61 2.13
CA GLY A 174 -7.84 5.36 1.56
C GLY A 174 -7.35 5.46 0.12
N GLY A 175 -7.12 6.67 -0.39
CA GLY A 175 -6.67 6.93 -1.75
C GLY A 175 -7.68 6.45 -2.79
N CYS A 176 -7.24 5.63 -3.74
CA CYS A 176 -8.05 5.15 -4.85
C CYS A 176 -9.28 4.36 -4.39
N SER A 177 -9.11 3.48 -3.39
CA SER A 177 -10.18 2.62 -2.88
C SER A 177 -11.23 3.39 -2.06
N GLY A 178 -10.95 4.64 -1.68
CA GLY A 178 -11.93 5.49 -1.01
C GLY A 178 -13.12 5.90 -1.90
N CYS A 179 -12.94 5.84 -3.23
CA CYS A 179 -13.99 6.21 -4.19
C CYS A 179 -14.24 5.15 -5.27
N HIS A 180 -13.22 4.38 -5.64
CA HIS A 180 -13.33 3.40 -6.74
C HIS A 180 -13.70 1.98 -6.29
N VAL A 181 -13.63 1.69 -4.99
CA VAL A 181 -14.15 0.44 -4.44
C VAL A 181 -15.47 0.77 -3.77
N PRO A 182 -16.60 0.15 -4.19
CA PRO A 182 -17.90 0.41 -3.57
C PRO A 182 -17.80 0.27 -2.06
N ASP A 183 -18.31 1.26 -1.32
CA ASP A 183 -18.43 1.15 0.14
C ASP A 183 -19.55 0.15 0.43
N GLN A 184 -19.23 -1.14 0.31
CA GLN A 184 -20.14 -2.17 0.71
C GLN A 184 -20.25 -2.08 2.23
N VAL A 185 -21.33 -1.46 2.71
CA VAL A 185 -21.75 -1.46 4.12
C VAL A 185 -21.91 -2.89 4.70
N ARG A 186 -21.56 -3.95 3.95
CA ARG A 186 -21.67 -5.36 4.34
C ARG A 186 -20.60 -6.31 3.79
N ALA A 187 -19.54 -5.86 3.12
CA ALA A 187 -18.39 -6.75 2.91
C ALA A 187 -17.61 -6.74 4.21
N GLN A 188 -17.71 -7.83 4.97
CA GLN A 188 -16.99 -8.07 6.20
C GLN A 188 -15.57 -7.52 6.08
N ALA A 189 -15.34 -6.35 6.69
CA ALA A 189 -14.01 -5.83 6.84
C ALA A 189 -13.22 -6.98 7.43
N HIS A 190 -12.14 -7.39 6.76
CA HIS A 190 -11.23 -8.43 7.24
C HIS A 190 -10.93 -8.15 8.71
N GLY A 191 -11.70 -8.85 9.55
CA GLY A 191 -11.75 -8.70 10.99
C GLY A 191 -10.56 -9.46 11.49
N VAL A 192 -9.46 -8.74 11.62
CA VAL A 192 -8.44 -9.03 12.61
C VAL A 192 -8.51 -7.90 13.60
#